data_AF-A0A2D7G2R7-F1
#
_entry.id   AF-A0A2D7G2R7-F1
#
_cell.length_a   1.000
_cell.length_b   1.000
_cell.length_c   1.000
_cell.angle_alpha   90.00
_cell.angle_beta   90.00
_cell.angle_gamma   90.00
#
_symmetry.space_group_name_H-M   'P 1'
#
loop_
_entity.id
_entity.type
_entity.pdbx_description
1 polymer ?
#
loop_
_entity_poly.entity_id
_entity_poly.type
_entity_poly.pdbx_seq_one_letter_code
_entity_poly.pdbx_strand_id
1 'polypeptide(L)'
;MGDESGRISVSGQIQLADLALLKARGIEVIVNNRPDGEAPDQPSHDEVANAAQELGLRYHFIPVSPRGLTEENVSAMQEVLREEDGAIFAYCRSGNRSSILIQAAAQAAP
;
A
#
# COMPACT_ATOMS: atom_id res chain seq x y z
N MET A 1 -19.90 7.88 -14.73
CA MET A 1 -18.46 8.20 -14.74
C MET A 1 -18.08 8.38 -13.27
N GLY A 2 -17.64 7.32 -12.60
CA GLY A 2 -17.15 7.43 -11.21
C GLY A 2 -15.85 8.22 -11.23
N ASP A 3 -15.65 9.14 -10.29
CA ASP A 3 -14.45 9.94 -10.23
C ASP A 3 -13.25 9.05 -9.89
N GLU A 4 -12.23 9.05 -10.73
CA GLU A 4 -10.99 8.31 -10.52
C GLU A 4 -10.07 8.98 -9.46
N SER A 5 -10.53 10.04 -8.79
CA SER A 5 -9.73 10.85 -7.86
C SER A 5 -9.87 10.44 -6.38
N GLY A 6 -10.81 9.57 -6.02
CA GLY A 6 -11.15 9.29 -4.61
C GLY A 6 -10.68 7.96 -4.03
N ARG A 7 -10.13 7.03 -4.82
CA ARG A 7 -9.96 5.62 -4.38
C ARG A 7 -8.62 5.29 -3.70
N ILE A 8 -7.62 6.17 -3.77
CA ILE A 8 -6.26 5.89 -3.25
C ILE A 8 -5.95 6.85 -2.11
N SER A 9 -5.50 6.31 -0.98
CA SER A 9 -5.02 7.06 0.17
C SER A 9 -3.62 6.63 0.56
N VAL A 10 -2.83 7.56 1.10
CA VAL A 10 -1.45 7.32 1.54
C VAL A 10 -1.25 7.72 3.00
N SER A 11 -0.39 6.98 3.72
CA SER A 11 -0.02 7.31 5.11
C SER A 11 1.40 6.88 5.47
N GLY A 12 1.86 7.33 6.64
CA GLY A 12 2.99 6.74 7.34
C GLY A 12 2.66 5.38 7.94
N GLN A 13 3.57 4.86 8.77
CA GLN A 13 3.45 3.54 9.38
C GLN A 13 2.11 3.35 10.09
N ILE A 14 1.48 2.20 9.87
CA ILE A 14 0.28 1.75 10.60
C ILE A 14 0.64 0.61 11.56
N GLN A 15 -0.19 0.43 12.58
CA GLN A 15 -0.14 -0.71 13.49
C GLN A 15 -1.22 -1.73 13.13
N LEU A 16 -1.11 -2.96 13.64
CA LEU A 16 -2.09 -4.02 13.36
C LEU A 16 -3.52 -3.61 13.74
N ALA A 17 -3.67 -2.85 14.83
CA ALA A 17 -4.96 -2.34 15.31
C ALA A 17 -5.63 -1.35 14.34
N ASP A 18 -4.85 -0.67 13.49
CA ASP A 18 -5.39 0.31 12.55
C ASP A 18 -6.14 -0.36 11.38
N LEU A 19 -5.85 -1.63 11.07
CA LEU A 19 -6.45 -2.36 9.96
C LEU A 19 -7.98 -2.47 10.09
N ALA A 20 -8.49 -2.66 11.31
CA ALA A 20 -9.91 -2.69 11.57
C ALA A 20 -10.58 -1.33 11.30
N LEU A 21 -9.91 -0.23 11.65
CA LEU A 21 -10.38 1.12 11.36
C LEU A 21 -10.35 1.42 9.86
N LEU A 22 -9.32 0.97 9.15
CA LEU A 22 -9.22 1.10 7.69
C LEU A 22 -10.36 0.33 7.01
N LYS A 23 -10.60 -0.92 7.41
CA LYS A 23 -11.73 -1.72 6.90
C LYS A 23 -13.08 -1.03 7.14
N ALA A 24 -13.29 -0.50 8.34
CA ALA A 24 -14.52 0.22 8.69
C ALA A 24 -14.72 1.51 7.87
N ARG A 25 -13.63 2.11 7.36
CA ARG A 25 -13.66 3.27 6.44
C ARG A 25 -13.87 2.88 4.98
N GLY A 26 -14.08 1.60 4.69
CA GLY A 26 -14.28 1.09 3.34
C GLY A 26 -12.99 0.82 2.57
N ILE A 27 -11.82 0.81 3.22
CA ILE A 27 -10.59 0.32 2.59
C ILE A 27 -10.73 -1.18 2.33
N GLU A 28 -10.32 -1.60 1.15
CA GLU A 28 -10.38 -2.99 0.70
C GLU A 28 -8.99 -3.58 0.42
N VAL A 29 -8.03 -2.73 0.09
CA VAL A 29 -6.69 -3.12 -0.35
C VAL A 29 -5.64 -2.34 0.45
N ILE A 30 -4.68 -3.05 1.01
CA ILE A 30 -3.52 -2.51 1.71
C ILE A 30 -2.28 -2.74 0.85
N VAL A 31 -1.51 -1.68 0.60
CA VAL A 31 -0.20 -1.77 -0.06
C VAL A 31 0.89 -1.33 0.90
N ASN A 32 1.76 -2.26 1.28
CA ASN A 32 2.92 -1.98 2.11
C ASN A 32 4.15 -1.70 1.24
N ASN A 33 4.64 -0.46 1.27
CA ASN A 33 5.84 -0.02 0.56
C ASN A 33 7.07 0.12 1.46
N ARG A 34 6.99 -0.37 2.70
CA ARG A 34 8.07 -0.36 3.68
C ARG A 34 8.73 -1.74 3.77
N PRO A 35 10.01 -1.89 3.41
CA PRO A 35 10.77 -3.10 3.71
C PRO A 35 10.77 -3.39 5.22
N ASP A 36 10.83 -4.65 5.59
CA ASP A 36 10.95 -5.06 6.99
C ASP A 36 12.29 -4.67 7.61
N GLY A 37 12.29 -4.49 8.93
CA GLY A 37 13.50 -4.22 9.71
C GLY A 37 14.02 -2.78 9.61
N GLU A 38 13.23 -1.81 9.16
CA GLU A 38 13.65 -0.39 9.18
C GLU A 38 13.59 0.24 10.58
N ALA A 39 12.79 -0.30 11.51
CA ALA A 39 12.71 0.15 12.90
C ALA A 39 12.33 -1.00 13.85
N PRO A 40 12.74 -0.96 15.13
CA PRO A 40 12.45 -2.03 16.09
C PRO A 40 10.97 -2.15 16.46
N ASP A 41 10.20 -1.07 16.30
CA ASP A 41 8.76 -0.98 16.55
C ASP A 41 7.91 -1.21 15.29
N GLN A 42 8.55 -1.62 14.19
CA GLN A 42 7.87 -1.94 12.95
C GLN A 42 7.27 -3.36 13.02
N PRO A 43 5.94 -3.52 12.87
CA PRO A 43 5.35 -4.82 12.60
C PRO A 43 5.94 -5.40 11.31
N SER A 44 6.25 -6.69 11.31
CA SER A 44 6.68 -7.38 10.09
C SER A 44 5.59 -7.38 9.04
N HIS A 45 5.96 -7.47 7.77
CA HIS A 45 4.99 -7.54 6.69
C HIS A 45 4.09 -8.78 6.83
N ASP A 46 4.60 -9.87 7.40
CA ASP A 46 3.84 -11.10 7.65
C ASP A 46 2.77 -10.91 8.72
N GLU A 47 3.09 -10.22 9.82
CA GLU A 47 2.10 -9.88 10.85
C GLU A 47 0.97 -9.01 10.28
N VAL A 48 1.33 -8.00 9.46
CA VAL A 48 0.32 -7.14 8.82
C VAL A 48 -0.49 -7.91 7.79
N ALA A 49 0.14 -8.77 6.99
CA ALA A 49 -0.53 -9.59 5.99
C ALA A 49 -1.57 -10.51 6.63
N ASN A 50 -1.19 -11.24 7.69
CA ASN A 50 -2.08 -12.13 8.42
C ASN A 50 -3.28 -11.37 9.01
N ALA A 51 -3.03 -10.24 9.69
CA ALA A 51 -4.11 -9.42 10.26
C ALA A 51 -5.02 -8.81 9.19
N ALA A 52 -4.47 -8.43 8.02
CA ALA A 52 -5.26 -7.93 6.90
C ALA A 52 -6.17 -9.04 6.34
N GLN A 53 -5.63 -10.25 6.14
CA GLN A 53 -6.38 -11.40 5.66
C GLN A 53 -7.52 -11.80 6.60
N GLU A 54 -7.29 -11.80 7.92
CA GLU A 54 -8.33 -12.07 8.93
C GLU A 54 -9.52 -11.10 8.85
N LEU A 55 -9.26 -9.86 8.41
CA LEU A 55 -10.28 -8.82 8.22
C LEU A 55 -10.88 -8.81 6.80
N GLY A 56 -10.47 -9.73 5.92
CA GLY A 56 -10.85 -9.75 4.52
C GLY A 56 -10.38 -8.51 3.76
N LEU A 57 -9.19 -8.02 4.08
CA LEU A 57 -8.46 -7.01 3.31
C LEU A 57 -7.48 -7.73 2.37
N ARG A 58 -7.41 -7.25 1.12
CA ARG A 58 -6.34 -7.66 0.20
C ARG A 58 -5.05 -6.96 0.60
N TYR A 59 -3.94 -7.66 0.49
CA TYR A 59 -2.65 -7.17 0.95
C TYR A 59 -1.58 -7.40 -0.11
N HIS A 60 -0.88 -6.33 -0.49
CA HIS A 60 0.26 -6.38 -1.40
C HIS A 60 1.51 -5.84 -0.71
N PHE A 61 2.58 -6.62 -0.76
CA PHE A 61 3.88 -6.20 -0.28
C PHE A 61 4.76 -5.79 -1.46
N ILE A 62 4.97 -4.48 -1.61
CA ILE A 62 5.75 -3.89 -2.71
C ILE A 62 6.83 -2.99 -2.09
N PRO A 63 7.86 -3.57 -1.44
CA PRO A 63 8.82 -2.81 -0.66
C PRO A 63 9.66 -1.88 -1.56
N VAL A 64 9.68 -0.60 -1.22
CA VAL A 64 10.55 0.39 -1.87
C VAL A 64 11.75 0.64 -0.97
N SER A 65 12.93 0.18 -1.40
CA SER A 65 14.15 0.38 -0.63
C SER A 65 14.53 1.87 -0.54
N PRO A 66 15.35 2.27 0.45
CA PRO A 66 15.90 3.63 0.50
C PRO A 66 16.72 4.03 -0.72
N ARG A 67 17.11 3.08 -1.58
CA ARG A 67 17.85 3.34 -2.84
C ARG A 67 16.97 3.91 -3.94
N GLY A 68 15.65 3.90 -3.79
CA GLY A 68 14.69 4.48 -4.73
C GLY A 68 13.76 3.46 -5.38
N LEU A 69 13.02 3.94 -6.38
CA LEU A 69 12.09 3.14 -7.17
C LEU A 69 12.86 2.24 -8.15
N THR A 70 12.21 1.15 -8.54
CA THR A 70 12.70 0.17 -9.51
C THR A 70 11.57 -0.11 -10.50
N GLU A 71 11.89 -0.56 -11.71
CA GLU A 71 10.85 -0.94 -12.67
C GLU A 71 9.93 -2.03 -12.13
N GLU A 72 10.47 -2.95 -11.32
CA GLU A 72 9.73 -4.03 -10.66
C GLU A 72 8.65 -3.49 -9.72
N ASN A 73 9.01 -2.54 -8.82
CA ASN A 73 8.01 -1.99 -7.90
C ASN A 73 6.98 -1.12 -8.61
N VAL A 74 7.36 -0.39 -9.66
CA VAL A 74 6.42 0.38 -10.47
C VAL A 74 5.44 -0.57 -11.17
N SER A 75 5.94 -1.60 -11.83
CA SER A 75 5.11 -2.60 -12.53
C SER A 75 4.16 -3.32 -11.58
N ALA A 76 4.63 -3.74 -10.40
CA ALA A 76 3.79 -4.36 -9.38
C ALA A 76 2.69 -3.40 -8.89
N MET A 77 3.01 -2.12 -8.68
CA MET A 77 1.98 -1.14 -8.30
C MET A 77 0.98 -0.90 -9.43
N GLN A 78 1.42 -0.90 -10.69
CA GLN A 78 0.51 -0.80 -11.85
C GLN A 78 -0.44 -1.99 -11.95
N GLU A 79 0.02 -3.20 -11.61
CA GLU A 79 -0.83 -4.38 -11.54
C GLU A 79 -1.90 -4.21 -10.46
N VAL A 80 -1.52 -3.83 -9.23
CA VAL A 80 -2.48 -3.52 -8.15
C VAL A 80 -3.49 -2.46 -8.59
N LEU A 81 -3.03 -1.36 -9.20
CA LEU A 81 -3.93 -0.31 -9.66
C LEU A 81 -4.89 -0.77 -10.77
N ARG A 82 -4.54 -1.79 -11.57
CA ARG A 82 -5.38 -2.31 -12.66
C ARG A 82 -6.32 -3.42 -12.21
N GLU A 83 -5.87 -4.29 -11.31
CA GLU A 83 -6.62 -5.48 -10.88
C GLU A 83 -7.57 -5.17 -9.71
N GLU A 84 -7.23 -4.16 -8.91
CA GLU A 84 -8.00 -3.82 -7.74
C GLU A 84 -8.92 -2.62 -8.00
N ASP A 85 -10.23 -2.87 -8.02
CA ASP A 85 -11.26 -1.84 -8.17
C ASP A 85 -11.63 -1.15 -6.83
N GLY A 86 -11.23 -1.75 -5.70
CA GLY A 86 -11.56 -1.27 -4.36
C GLY A 86 -10.75 -0.06 -3.89
N ALA A 87 -11.12 0.49 -2.73
CA ALA A 87 -10.35 1.57 -2.11
C ALA A 87 -8.98 1.05 -1.61
N ILE A 88 -7.92 1.69 -2.07
CA ILE A 88 -6.52 1.34 -1.82
C ILE A 88 -5.94 2.26 -0.75
N PHE A 89 -5.31 1.67 0.25
CA PHE A 89 -4.51 2.37 1.25
C PHE A 89 -3.06 1.92 1.17
N ALA A 90 -2.18 2.81 0.72
CA ALA A 90 -0.76 2.55 0.65
C ALA A 90 -0.01 3.21 1.82
N TYR A 91 0.95 2.53 2.39
CA TYR A 91 1.77 3.10 3.46
C TYR A 91 3.25 2.76 3.33
N CYS A 92 4.08 3.62 3.91
CA CYS A 92 5.49 3.30 4.13
C CYS A 92 5.90 3.81 5.52
N ARG A 93 7.15 4.26 5.71
CA ARG A 93 7.54 4.92 6.98
C ARG A 93 6.80 6.25 7.20
N SER A 94 6.77 7.11 6.17
CA SER A 94 6.23 8.49 6.26
C SER A 94 5.24 8.85 5.14
N GLY A 95 4.81 7.89 4.33
CA GLY A 95 3.97 8.09 3.15
C GLY A 95 4.72 8.49 1.87
N ASN A 96 5.89 9.13 1.96
CA ASN A 96 6.57 9.69 0.77
C ASN A 96 6.88 8.66 -0.33
N ARG A 97 7.37 7.46 0.02
CA ARG A 97 7.67 6.40 -0.97
C ARG A 97 6.41 5.93 -1.67
N SER A 98 5.32 5.76 -0.92
CA SER A 98 4.03 5.34 -1.46
C SER A 98 3.48 6.37 -2.44
N SER A 99 3.52 7.66 -2.09
CA SER A 99 3.10 8.74 -2.99
C SER A 99 3.88 8.76 -4.29
N ILE A 100 5.21 8.66 -4.23
CA ILE A 100 6.06 8.66 -5.43
C ILE A 100 5.81 7.40 -6.27
N LEU A 101 5.65 6.23 -5.64
CA LEU A 101 5.39 4.98 -6.34
C LEU A 101 4.05 5.00 -7.08
N ILE A 102 2.98 5.46 -6.41
CA ILE A 102 1.67 5.63 -7.02
C ILE A 102 1.74 6.59 -8.21
N GLN A 103 2.41 7.73 -8.04
CA GLN A 103 2.56 8.71 -9.12
C GLN A 103 3.34 8.14 -10.31
N ALA A 104 4.41 7.39 -10.06
CA ALA A 104 5.17 6.72 -11.12
C ALA A 104 4.32 5.67 -11.86
N ALA A 105 3.59 4.84 -11.11
CA ALA A 105 2.72 3.80 -11.66
C ALA A 105 1.57 4.38 -12.49
N ALA A 106 0.95 5.47 -12.03
CA ALA A 106 -0.15 6.12 -12.73
C ALA A 106 0.28 6.82 -14.04
N GLN A 107 1.50 7.38 -14.09
CA GLN A 107 2.01 8.05 -15.29
C GLN A 107 2.53 7.09 -16.36
N ALA A 108 2.89 5.87 -15.98
CA ALA A 108 3.40 4.86 -16.91
C ALA A 108 2.29 4.04 -17.57
N ALA A 109 1.05 4.54 -17.59
CA ALA A 109 -0.02 3.97 -18.40
C ALA A 109 0.33 4.12 -19.90
N PRO A 110 0.20 3.06 -20.72
CA PRO A 110 0.52 3.08 -22.15
C PRO A 110 -0.41 3.99 -22.96
#